data_AF-A0A9W4D7B3-F1
#
_entry.id   AF-A0A9W4D7B3-F1
#
_cell.length_a   1.000
_cell.length_b   1.000
_cell.length_c   1.000
_cell.angle_alpha   90.00
_cell.angle_beta   90.00
_cell.angle_gamma   90.00
#
_symmetry.space_group_name_H-M   'P 1'
#
loop_
_entity.id
_entity.type
_entity.pdbx_description
1 polymer ?
#
loop_
_entity_poly.entity_id
_entity_poly.type
_entity_poly.pdbx_seq_one_letter_code
_entity_poly.pdbx_strand_id
1 'polypeptide(L)'
;MVCLLAILLYTGTRLPQKDRLIITTSAYKYPSYGNYEVNYNQLFPVPSPNSGIYRTRITVDRPGTYITVYCSNQVLINDLWSFVSNGLTSLRGRLDAGFSNNESSENECLNYVNNLYREKMEIDPLLVSDLIVPRYCTKRLLISLVYQQRILSANWQGFTTTYSNTLYPTVKFDLPVEIADVVLDGQFLMHECEAGRQEALAWNQGQLQLFRRESFLHSWAEATKVGYEPYTGRLIANFIQSHNAQVKKFVQKFTIEDGESCVPHCFGIPDKISLGHKGLLT
;
A
#
# COMPACT_ATOMS: atom_id res chain seq x y z
N MET A 1 5.76 20.06 15.00
CA MET A 1 4.79 18.95 14.90
C MET A 1 5.33 17.82 14.03
N VAL A 2 5.14 16.57 14.46
CA VAL A 2 5.37 15.36 13.64
C VAL A 2 4.18 14.40 13.73
N CYS A 3 3.85 13.74 12.62
CA CYS A 3 2.81 12.71 12.57
C CYS A 3 3.25 11.50 11.73
N LEU A 4 2.80 10.31 12.16
CA LEU A 4 2.97 9.03 11.50
C LEU A 4 1.62 8.37 11.27
N LEU A 5 1.50 7.68 10.15
CA LEU A 5 0.42 6.76 9.87
C LEU A 5 0.90 5.33 10.10
N ALA A 6 0.11 4.56 10.83
CA ALA A 6 0.25 3.12 10.93
C ALA A 6 -1.00 2.48 10.33
N ILE A 7 -0.81 1.65 9.31
CA ILE A 7 -1.85 1.09 8.44
C ILE A 7 -1.73 -0.43 8.51
N LEU A 8 -2.72 -1.06 9.14
CA LEU A 8 -2.78 -2.50 9.35
C LEU A 8 -3.69 -3.14 8.30
N LEU A 9 -3.18 -4.12 7.57
CA LEU A 9 -3.99 -5.14 6.92
C LEU A 9 -4.13 -6.33 7.87
N TYR A 10 -5.36 -6.61 8.27
CA TYR A 10 -5.71 -7.79 9.04
C TYR A 10 -6.64 -8.68 8.20
N THR A 11 -6.19 -9.87 7.81
CA THR A 11 -6.96 -10.81 6.98
C THR A 11 -7.78 -11.80 7.80
N GLY A 12 -7.63 -11.78 9.14
CA GLY A 12 -8.24 -12.77 10.04
C GLY A 12 -7.46 -14.07 10.17
N THR A 13 -6.52 -14.35 9.25
CA THR A 13 -5.74 -15.59 9.25
C THR A 13 -4.65 -15.62 10.31
N ARG A 14 -4.20 -14.44 10.79
CA ARG A 14 -3.06 -14.27 11.70
C ARG A 14 -1.75 -14.86 11.15
N LEU A 15 -1.60 -14.83 9.83
CA LEU A 15 -0.39 -15.28 9.15
C LEU A 15 0.51 -14.08 8.83
N PRO A 16 1.78 -14.08 9.27
CA PRO A 16 2.74 -13.03 8.91
C PRO A 16 2.92 -12.85 7.41
N GLN A 17 2.53 -13.81 6.57
CA GLN A 17 2.56 -13.74 5.12
C GLN A 17 1.36 -13.00 4.50
N LYS A 18 0.24 -12.86 5.24
CA LYS A 18 -1.01 -12.25 4.76
C LYS A 18 -1.32 -10.92 5.47
N ASP A 19 -0.96 -10.82 6.74
CA ASP A 19 -1.19 -9.63 7.55
C ASP A 19 0.03 -8.71 7.47
N ARG A 20 -0.18 -7.39 7.40
CA ARG A 20 0.90 -6.40 7.23
C ARG A 20 0.64 -5.17 8.07
N LEU A 21 1.68 -4.66 8.70
CA LEU A 21 1.67 -3.33 9.31
C LEU A 21 2.61 -2.41 8.53
N ILE A 22 2.04 -1.39 7.90
CA ILE A 22 2.79 -0.34 7.24
C ILE A 22 2.89 0.85 8.17
N ILE A 23 4.10 1.39 8.30
CA ILE A 23 4.34 2.68 8.96
C ILE A 23 4.84 3.65 7.90
N THR A 24 4.26 4.85 7.86
CA THR A 24 4.69 5.89 6.92
C THR A 24 4.45 7.30 7.44
N THR A 25 5.04 8.29 6.77
CA THR A 25 4.99 9.70 7.15
C THR A 25 4.88 10.62 5.94
N SER A 26 4.18 11.74 6.11
CA SER A 26 4.17 12.85 5.15
C SER A 26 5.39 13.77 5.27
N ALA A 27 6.29 13.52 6.24
CA ALA A 27 7.45 14.37 6.51
C ALA A 27 8.37 14.52 5.29
N TYR A 28 8.59 15.76 4.84
CA TYR A 28 9.39 16.06 3.66
C TYR A 28 10.86 15.69 3.82
N LYS A 29 11.46 15.99 4.99
CA LYS A 29 12.89 15.80 5.26
C LYS A 29 13.27 14.35 5.59
N TYR A 30 12.30 13.55 6.03
CA TYR A 30 12.49 12.16 6.44
C TYR A 30 11.37 11.28 5.88
N PRO A 31 11.21 11.23 4.53
CA PRO A 31 10.21 10.37 3.93
C PRO A 31 10.55 8.93 4.32
N SER A 32 9.56 8.15 4.74
CA SER A 32 9.80 6.81 5.26
C SER A 32 8.60 5.92 5.00
N TYR A 33 8.91 4.67 4.71
CA TYR A 33 7.95 3.60 4.50
C TYR A 33 8.56 2.33 5.08
N GLY A 34 7.91 1.78 6.08
CA GLY A 34 8.30 0.53 6.71
C GLY A 34 7.19 -0.48 6.55
N ASN A 35 7.56 -1.69 6.15
CA ASN A 35 6.68 -2.85 6.09
C ASN A 35 7.08 -3.83 7.18
N TYR A 36 6.14 -4.25 8.00
CA TYR A 36 6.38 -5.02 9.22
C TYR A 36 5.40 -6.18 9.37
N GLU A 37 5.85 -7.23 10.05
CA GLU A 37 4.98 -8.26 10.59
C GLU A 37 4.04 -7.68 11.65
N VAL A 38 2.84 -8.23 11.74
CA VAL A 38 1.83 -7.78 12.70
C VAL A 38 2.11 -8.40 14.08
N ASN A 39 2.21 -7.55 15.10
CA ASN A 39 2.21 -8.00 16.48
C ASN A 39 0.77 -8.24 16.97
N TYR A 40 0.33 -9.50 17.03
CA TYR A 40 -1.04 -9.83 17.45
C TYR A 40 -1.35 -9.57 18.93
N ASN A 41 -0.32 -9.44 19.77
CA ASN A 41 -0.53 -9.08 21.19
C ASN A 41 -0.87 -7.60 21.34
N GLN A 42 -0.34 -6.77 20.44
CA GLN A 42 -0.60 -5.34 20.40
C GLN A 42 -0.51 -4.82 18.96
N LEU A 43 -1.66 -4.86 18.26
CA LEU A 43 -1.75 -4.48 16.84
C LEU A 43 -1.30 -3.04 16.57
N PHE A 44 -1.58 -2.15 17.53
CA PHE A 44 -1.16 -0.76 17.51
C PHE A 44 -0.62 -0.39 18.89
N PRO A 45 0.63 0.09 19.01
CA PRO A 45 1.21 0.53 20.27
C PRO A 45 0.35 1.59 20.96
N VAL A 46 0.27 1.52 22.28
CA VAL A 46 -0.48 2.48 23.11
C VAL A 46 0.54 3.40 23.80
N PRO A 47 0.50 4.72 23.54
CA PRO A 47 1.40 5.65 24.21
C PRO A 47 1.17 5.65 25.71
N SER A 48 2.25 5.69 26.49
CA SER A 48 2.18 5.89 27.93
C SER A 48 1.56 7.25 28.25
N PRO A 49 0.88 7.39 29.40
CA PRO A 49 0.50 8.69 29.93
C PRO A 49 1.72 9.61 29.97
N ASN A 50 1.56 10.87 29.56
CA ASN A 50 2.61 11.90 29.55
C ASN A 50 3.80 11.67 28.59
N SER A 51 3.71 10.72 27.65
CA SER A 51 4.73 10.55 26.60
C SER A 51 4.79 11.69 25.57
N GLY A 52 3.82 12.60 25.58
CA GLY A 52 3.67 13.63 24.55
C GLY A 52 3.21 13.09 23.20
N ILE A 53 2.92 11.78 23.10
CA ILE A 53 2.48 11.10 21.88
C ILE A 53 0.98 10.83 22.00
N TYR A 54 0.24 11.24 20.98
CA TYR A 54 -1.20 11.06 20.89
C TYR A 54 -1.54 10.17 19.71
N ARG A 55 -2.60 9.38 19.84
CA ARG A 55 -3.09 8.54 18.74
C ARG A 55 -4.60 8.60 18.56
N THR A 56 -5.05 8.31 17.34
CA THR A 56 -6.46 8.01 17.10
C THR A 56 -6.87 6.71 17.79
N ARG A 57 -8.13 6.62 18.23
CA ARG A 57 -8.70 5.38 18.78
C ARG A 57 -9.25 4.53 17.63
N ILE A 58 -8.93 3.24 17.66
CA ILE A 58 -9.38 2.26 16.67
C ILE A 58 -9.61 0.91 17.36
N THR A 59 -10.62 0.19 16.91
CA THR A 59 -10.92 -1.18 17.33
C THR A 59 -10.79 -2.07 16.12
N VAL A 60 -10.06 -3.17 16.27
CA VAL A 60 -9.84 -4.18 15.21
C VAL A 60 -10.54 -5.46 15.65
N ASP A 61 -11.68 -5.76 15.05
CA ASP A 61 -12.56 -6.87 15.43
C ASP A 61 -12.86 -7.83 14.27
N ARG A 62 -12.55 -7.43 13.03
CA ARG A 62 -12.85 -8.21 11.81
C ARG A 62 -11.72 -8.06 10.79
N PRO A 63 -11.67 -8.92 9.76
CA PRO A 63 -10.77 -8.70 8.64
C PRO A 63 -11.04 -7.35 7.97
N GLY A 64 -9.97 -6.63 7.63
CA GLY A 64 -10.05 -5.32 7.00
C GLY A 64 -8.72 -4.56 7.05
N THR A 65 -8.76 -3.33 6.52
CA THR A 65 -7.66 -2.38 6.62
C THR A 65 -7.99 -1.29 7.64
N TYR A 66 -7.08 -1.08 8.58
CA TYR A 66 -7.26 -0.17 9.71
C TYR A 66 -6.15 0.88 9.71
N ILE A 67 -6.52 2.14 9.92
CA ILE A 67 -5.58 3.26 9.90
C ILE A 67 -5.59 3.93 11.27
N THR A 68 -4.42 4.09 11.87
CA THR A 68 -4.23 4.93 13.03
C THR A 68 -3.16 5.98 12.76
N VAL A 69 -3.33 7.14 13.39
CA VAL A 69 -2.37 8.24 13.35
C VAL A 69 -1.71 8.35 14.71
N TYR A 70 -0.40 8.56 14.73
CA TYR A 70 0.35 9.01 15.90
C TYR A 70 0.88 10.41 15.63
N CYS A 71 0.66 11.36 16.54
CA CYS A 71 1.17 12.73 16.41
C CYS A 71 1.81 13.20 17.72
N SER A 72 2.77 14.10 17.61
CA SER A 72 3.39 14.78 18.75
C SER A 72 3.94 16.15 18.38
N ASN A 73 3.90 17.06 19.37
CA ASN A 73 4.60 18.34 19.35
C ASN A 73 5.88 18.33 20.22
N GLN A 74 6.15 17.22 20.92
CA GLN A 74 7.23 17.11 21.91
C GLN A 74 8.37 16.18 21.48
N VAL A 75 8.08 15.17 20.65
CA VAL A 75 9.09 14.22 20.17
C VAL A 75 9.46 14.44 18.71
N LEU A 76 10.65 13.99 18.31
CA LEU A 76 11.08 14.02 16.92
C LEU A 76 10.45 12.87 16.12
N ILE A 77 10.42 13.00 14.80
CA ILE A 77 9.83 11.99 13.90
C ILE A 77 10.49 10.61 14.06
N ASN A 78 11.80 10.58 14.31
CA ASN A 78 12.56 9.33 14.49
C ASN A 78 12.23 8.64 15.82
N ASP A 79 11.99 9.41 16.88
CA ASP A 79 11.58 8.87 18.19
C ASP A 79 10.16 8.32 18.09
N LEU A 80 9.27 9.07 17.41
CA LEU A 80 7.91 8.61 17.13
C LEU A 80 7.92 7.33 16.28
N TRP A 81 8.79 7.26 15.28
CA TRP A 81 8.95 6.05 14.47
C TRP A 81 9.42 4.88 15.31
N SER A 82 10.47 5.09 16.11
CA SER A 82 11.05 4.08 16.99
C SER A 82 10.04 3.57 18.02
N PHE A 83 9.18 4.44 18.53
CA PHE A 83 8.07 4.08 19.41
C PHE A 83 7.06 3.16 18.69
N VAL A 84 6.59 3.55 17.49
CA VAL A 84 5.58 2.76 16.76
C VAL A 84 6.15 1.44 16.24
N SER A 85 7.43 1.42 15.84
CA SER A 85 8.08 0.24 15.28
C SER A 85 8.75 -0.65 16.32
N ASN A 86 8.65 -0.34 17.61
CA ASN A 86 9.37 -1.06 18.65
C ASN A 86 8.94 -2.54 18.71
N GLY A 87 9.92 -3.45 18.66
CA GLY A 87 9.67 -4.89 18.70
C GLY A 87 9.04 -5.47 17.43
N LEU A 88 8.84 -4.69 16.37
CA LEU A 88 8.34 -5.19 15.10
C LEU A 88 9.46 -5.79 14.24
N THR A 89 9.17 -6.93 13.60
CA THR A 89 10.05 -7.52 12.59
C THR A 89 9.83 -6.82 11.25
N SER A 90 10.89 -6.23 10.69
CA SER A 90 10.80 -5.62 9.36
C SER A 90 10.80 -6.68 8.26
N LEU A 91 9.92 -6.51 7.29
CA LEU A 91 9.82 -7.35 6.08
C LEU A 91 10.70 -6.84 4.93
N ARG A 92 11.69 -5.99 5.22
CA ARG A 92 12.56 -5.39 4.20
C ARG A 92 13.32 -6.48 3.44
N GLY A 93 13.12 -6.55 2.12
CA GLY A 93 13.76 -7.57 1.26
C GLY A 93 13.21 -8.99 1.43
N ARG A 94 12.15 -9.21 2.23
CA ARG A 94 11.47 -10.51 2.36
C ARG A 94 9.98 -10.45 1.98
N LEU A 95 9.69 -11.23 0.93
CA LEU A 95 8.51 -12.06 0.66
C LEU A 95 7.14 -11.38 0.48
N ASP A 96 6.82 -11.17 -0.79
CA ASP A 96 5.45 -11.15 -1.33
C ASP A 96 4.92 -12.58 -1.62
N ALA A 97 5.78 -13.59 -1.41
CA ALA A 97 5.47 -14.99 -1.64
C ALA A 97 4.26 -15.44 -0.83
N GLY A 98 3.27 -15.95 -1.53
CA GLY A 98 2.02 -16.39 -0.93
C GLY A 98 1.22 -15.26 -0.28
N PHE A 99 1.45 -13.98 -0.58
CA PHE A 99 0.60 -12.89 -0.08
C PHE A 99 -0.76 -12.90 -0.78
N SER A 100 -0.74 -12.70 -2.10
CA SER A 100 -1.97 -12.63 -2.89
C SER A 100 -2.40 -14.01 -3.40
N ASN A 101 -1.49 -14.98 -3.45
CA ASN A 101 -1.76 -16.32 -3.99
C ASN A 101 -1.41 -17.42 -2.98
N ASN A 102 -1.60 -18.67 -3.39
CA ASN A 102 -1.00 -19.83 -2.74
C ASN A 102 0.44 -19.99 -3.21
N GLU A 103 1.38 -20.16 -2.28
CA GLU A 103 2.80 -20.38 -2.57
C GLU A 103 3.04 -21.58 -3.49
N SER A 104 2.23 -22.65 -3.36
CA SER A 104 2.32 -23.80 -4.26
C SER A 104 2.08 -23.43 -5.72
N SER A 105 1.08 -22.58 -5.99
CA SER A 105 0.75 -22.14 -7.35
C SER A 105 1.81 -21.19 -7.91
N GLU A 106 2.41 -20.35 -7.06
CA GLU A 106 3.53 -19.50 -7.45
C GLU A 106 4.76 -20.34 -7.83
N ASN A 107 5.05 -21.38 -7.05
CA ASN A 107 6.15 -22.31 -7.33
C ASN A 107 5.92 -23.14 -8.59
N GLU A 108 4.69 -23.61 -8.82
CA GLU A 108 4.33 -24.33 -10.06
C GLU A 108 4.50 -23.44 -11.29
N CYS A 109 3.98 -22.21 -11.24
CA CYS A 109 4.17 -21.23 -12.32
C CYS A 109 5.66 -20.91 -12.54
N LEU A 110 6.43 -20.68 -11.49
CA LEU A 110 7.87 -20.40 -11.62
C LEU A 110 8.62 -21.58 -12.26
N ASN A 111 8.31 -22.82 -11.84
CA ASN A 111 8.94 -24.01 -12.41
C ASN A 111 8.64 -24.11 -13.91
N TYR A 112 7.40 -23.84 -14.31
CA TYR A 112 7.01 -23.80 -15.72
C TYR A 112 7.78 -22.73 -16.50
N VAL A 113 7.85 -21.49 -16.00
CA VAL A 113 8.61 -20.39 -16.61
C VAL A 113 10.10 -20.73 -16.75
N ASN A 114 10.71 -21.31 -15.71
CA ASN A 114 12.13 -21.69 -15.72
C ASN A 114 12.42 -22.80 -16.73
N ASN A 115 11.53 -23.79 -16.88
CA ASN A 115 11.70 -24.86 -17.86
C ASN A 115 11.67 -24.30 -19.29
N LEU A 116 10.68 -23.46 -19.60
CA LEU A 116 10.59 -22.81 -20.91
C LEU A 116 11.80 -21.92 -21.22
N TYR A 117 12.27 -21.16 -20.24
CA TYR A 117 13.44 -20.31 -20.41
C TYR A 117 14.70 -21.11 -20.73
N ARG A 118 14.88 -22.27 -20.07
CA ARG A 118 16.00 -23.19 -20.34
C ARG A 118 15.89 -23.85 -21.71
N GLU A 119 14.67 -24.21 -22.13
CA GLU A 119 14.42 -24.85 -23.43
C GLU A 119 14.65 -23.90 -24.60
N LYS A 120 14.23 -22.64 -24.49
CA LYS A 120 14.37 -21.68 -25.58
C LYS A 120 15.82 -21.30 -25.88
N MET A 121 16.73 -21.30 -24.89
CA MET A 121 18.13 -20.83 -25.04
C MET A 121 18.28 -19.44 -25.70
N GLU A 122 17.20 -18.68 -25.82
CA GLU A 122 17.12 -17.40 -26.52
C GLU A 122 17.13 -16.24 -25.52
N ILE A 123 17.61 -15.08 -25.98
CA ILE A 123 17.66 -13.83 -25.22
C ILE A 123 16.25 -13.19 -25.10
N ASP A 124 15.31 -13.63 -25.93
CA ASP A 124 14.00 -13.00 -26.04
C ASP A 124 13.11 -13.25 -24.80
N PRO A 125 12.40 -12.22 -24.31
CA PRO A 125 11.45 -12.39 -23.22
C PRO A 125 10.34 -13.39 -23.53
N LEU A 126 9.96 -14.19 -22.54
CA LEU A 126 8.77 -15.04 -22.60
C LEU A 126 7.51 -14.19 -22.59
N LEU A 127 6.60 -14.42 -23.54
CA LEU A 127 5.36 -13.65 -23.64
C LEU A 127 4.33 -14.17 -22.63
N VAL A 128 3.62 -13.26 -21.95
CA VAL A 128 2.56 -13.64 -21.02
C VAL A 128 1.44 -14.38 -21.73
N SER A 129 1.11 -14.00 -22.97
CA SER A 129 0.14 -14.72 -23.79
C SER A 129 0.45 -16.22 -23.94
N ASP A 130 1.72 -16.60 -24.07
CA ASP A 130 2.14 -18.00 -24.15
C ASP A 130 2.09 -18.69 -22.77
N LEU A 131 2.50 -17.97 -21.72
CA LEU A 131 2.63 -18.53 -20.37
C LEU A 131 1.29 -18.88 -19.71
N ILE A 132 0.22 -18.18 -20.06
CA ILE A 132 -1.11 -18.39 -19.43
C ILE A 132 -1.95 -19.47 -20.11
N VAL A 133 -1.65 -19.85 -21.36
CA VAL A 133 -2.42 -20.85 -22.12
C VAL A 133 -2.50 -22.21 -21.42
N PRO A 134 -1.40 -22.77 -20.88
CA PRO A 134 -1.41 -24.06 -20.20
C PRO A 134 -2.06 -24.03 -18.81
N ARG A 135 -2.41 -22.83 -18.31
CA ARG A 135 -3.04 -22.58 -16.99
C ARG A 135 -2.17 -22.89 -15.76
N TYR A 136 -0.88 -23.19 -15.94
CA TYR A 136 0.09 -23.21 -14.83
C TYR A 136 0.35 -21.82 -14.25
N CYS A 137 0.20 -20.79 -15.09
CA CYS A 137 0.38 -19.40 -14.72
C CYS A 137 -0.89 -18.58 -14.96
N THR A 138 -1.04 -17.52 -14.18
CA THR A 138 -2.00 -16.43 -14.41
C THR A 138 -1.22 -15.11 -14.39
N LYS A 139 -1.83 -14.02 -14.91
CA LYS A 139 -1.21 -12.69 -14.83
C LYS A 139 -0.84 -12.33 -13.40
N ARG A 140 -1.73 -12.58 -12.44
CA ARG A 140 -1.51 -12.35 -11.00
C ARG A 140 -0.34 -13.15 -10.43
N LEU A 141 -0.19 -14.43 -10.80
CA LEU A 141 0.96 -15.25 -10.39
C LEU A 141 2.26 -14.68 -10.95
N LEU A 142 2.28 -14.32 -12.23
CA LEU A 142 3.46 -13.73 -12.89
C LEU A 142 3.83 -12.38 -12.25
N ILE A 143 2.85 -11.50 -12.00
CA ILE A 143 3.06 -10.24 -11.30
C ILE A 143 3.68 -10.49 -9.92
N SER A 144 3.12 -11.43 -9.14
CA SER A 144 3.67 -11.79 -7.83
C SER A 144 5.13 -12.26 -7.93
N LEU A 145 5.47 -13.10 -8.92
CA LEU A 145 6.85 -13.56 -9.12
C LEU A 145 7.82 -12.43 -9.48
N VAL A 146 7.38 -11.40 -10.22
CA VAL A 146 8.19 -10.21 -10.49
C VAL A 146 8.40 -9.40 -9.20
N TYR A 147 7.34 -9.19 -8.42
CA TYR A 147 7.42 -8.49 -7.13
C TYR A 147 8.37 -9.18 -6.14
N GLN A 148 8.34 -10.53 -6.11
CA GLN A 148 9.27 -11.38 -5.37
C GLN A 148 10.70 -11.39 -5.94
N GLN A 149 10.95 -10.73 -7.07
CA GLN A 149 12.23 -10.71 -7.80
C GLN A 149 12.71 -12.10 -8.25
N ARG A 150 11.78 -13.02 -8.52
CA ARG A 150 12.07 -14.40 -8.97
C ARG A 150 12.11 -14.55 -10.49
N ILE A 151 11.49 -13.60 -11.19
CA ILE A 151 11.54 -13.43 -12.64
C ILE A 151 11.74 -11.94 -12.96
N LEU A 152 12.19 -11.58 -14.15
CA LEU A 152 12.27 -10.18 -14.61
C LEU A 152 11.03 -9.80 -15.42
N SER A 153 10.69 -8.50 -15.43
CA SER A 153 9.70 -7.95 -16.36
C SER A 153 10.39 -7.14 -17.44
N ALA A 154 10.15 -7.46 -18.71
CA ALA A 154 10.53 -6.60 -19.82
C ALA A 154 9.65 -5.34 -19.77
N ASN A 155 10.29 -4.16 -19.64
CA ASN A 155 9.62 -2.87 -19.50
C ASN A 155 8.51 -2.64 -20.54
N TRP A 156 7.24 -2.83 -20.17
CA TRP A 156 6.06 -2.43 -20.94
C TRP A 156 4.77 -2.55 -20.10
N GLN A 157 3.74 -1.77 -20.45
CA GLN A 157 2.38 -1.75 -19.85
C GLN A 157 2.28 -1.50 -18.33
N GLY A 158 2.79 -0.35 -17.86
CA GLY A 158 2.42 0.16 -16.52
C GLY A 158 3.07 -0.55 -15.33
N PHE A 159 3.88 -1.58 -15.58
CA PHE A 159 4.64 -2.29 -14.58
C PHE A 159 6.13 -2.20 -14.88
N THR A 160 6.89 -1.54 -14.00
CA THR A 160 8.33 -1.35 -14.16
C THR A 160 9.04 -1.75 -12.88
N THR A 161 10.06 -2.59 -13.03
CA THR A 161 10.96 -2.92 -11.93
C THR A 161 12.37 -2.48 -12.28
N THR A 162 13.10 -1.99 -11.29
CA THR A 162 14.44 -1.41 -11.48
C THR A 162 15.57 -2.39 -11.20
N TYR A 163 15.27 -3.65 -10.91
CA TYR A 163 16.28 -4.68 -10.67
C TYR A 163 16.58 -5.44 -11.97
N SER A 164 17.86 -5.78 -12.15
CA SER A 164 18.34 -6.53 -13.30
C SER A 164 19.16 -7.72 -12.82
N ASN A 165 18.83 -8.93 -13.26
CA ASN A 165 19.63 -10.12 -13.00
C ASN A 165 19.58 -11.06 -14.21
N THR A 166 20.71 -11.21 -14.91
CA THR A 166 20.81 -12.02 -16.14
C THR A 166 20.56 -13.52 -15.91
N LEU A 167 20.50 -13.98 -14.66
CA LEU A 167 20.21 -15.37 -14.31
C LEU A 167 18.70 -15.66 -14.22
N TYR A 168 17.84 -14.64 -14.23
CA TYR A 168 16.40 -14.82 -14.12
C TYR A 168 15.69 -14.73 -15.47
N PRO A 169 14.65 -15.56 -15.69
CA PRO A 169 13.86 -15.51 -16.90
C PRO A 169 13.17 -14.15 -17.01
N THR A 170 13.17 -13.56 -18.21
CA THR A 170 12.48 -12.30 -18.47
C THR A 170 11.12 -12.59 -19.09
N VAL A 171 10.07 -11.99 -18.53
CA VAL A 171 8.69 -12.10 -19.01
C VAL A 171 8.22 -10.75 -19.56
N LYS A 172 7.52 -10.77 -20.69
CA LYS A 172 6.93 -9.58 -21.33
C LYS A 172 5.41 -9.65 -21.24
N PHE A 173 4.82 -8.68 -20.53
CA PHE A 173 3.38 -8.47 -20.49
C PHE A 173 2.90 -7.86 -21.81
N ASP A 174 2.64 -8.73 -22.79
CA ASP A 174 2.16 -8.39 -24.13
C ASP A 174 0.62 -8.24 -24.19
N LEU A 175 -0.08 -8.66 -23.14
CA LEU A 175 -1.52 -8.48 -22.95
C LEU A 175 -1.82 -7.44 -21.87
N PRO A 176 -2.92 -6.67 -21.99
CA PRO A 176 -3.39 -5.77 -20.94
C PRO A 176 -3.53 -6.48 -19.59
N VAL A 177 -3.05 -5.84 -18.53
CA VAL A 177 -3.24 -6.29 -17.16
C VAL A 177 -4.41 -5.52 -16.54
N GLU A 178 -5.44 -6.25 -16.13
CA GLU A 178 -6.56 -5.65 -15.41
C GLU A 178 -6.11 -5.27 -14.00
N ILE A 179 -6.46 -4.06 -13.55
CA ILE A 179 -6.06 -3.61 -12.20
C ILE A 179 -6.61 -4.53 -11.11
N ALA A 180 -7.74 -5.19 -11.35
CA ALA A 180 -8.34 -6.17 -10.45
C ALA A 180 -7.47 -7.43 -10.25
N ASP A 181 -6.60 -7.77 -11.22
CA ASP A 181 -5.65 -8.88 -11.11
C ASP A 181 -4.41 -8.49 -10.27
N VAL A 182 -4.17 -7.18 -10.12
CA VAL A 182 -3.01 -6.62 -9.44
C VAL A 182 -3.31 -6.43 -7.95
N VAL A 183 -4.45 -5.80 -7.65
CA VAL A 183 -4.78 -5.41 -6.27
C VAL A 183 -5.44 -6.55 -5.48
N LEU A 184 -5.27 -6.52 -4.16
CA LEU A 184 -5.86 -7.49 -3.25
C LEU A 184 -7.38 -7.52 -3.42
N ASP A 185 -7.90 -8.72 -3.67
CA ASP A 185 -9.32 -9.01 -3.90
C ASP A 185 -10.00 -8.12 -4.97
N GLY A 186 -9.23 -7.52 -5.86
CA GLY A 186 -9.73 -6.63 -6.91
C GLY A 186 -10.30 -5.30 -6.39
N GLN A 187 -9.98 -4.91 -5.15
CA GLN A 187 -10.58 -3.75 -4.50
C GLN A 187 -9.58 -2.64 -4.16
N PHE A 188 -10.01 -1.39 -4.36
CA PHE A 188 -9.36 -0.22 -3.83
C PHE A 188 -9.84 0.07 -2.41
N LEU A 189 -8.92 0.54 -1.57
CA LEU A 189 -9.19 0.97 -0.19
C LEU A 189 -9.77 2.39 -0.17
N MET A 190 -9.25 3.25 -1.04
CA MET A 190 -9.68 4.64 -1.22
C MET A 190 -9.56 4.97 -2.70
N HIS A 191 -10.50 5.74 -3.22
CA HIS A 191 -10.51 6.17 -4.62
C HIS A 191 -11.03 7.61 -4.67
N GLU A 192 -10.30 8.45 -5.39
CA GLU A 192 -10.59 9.87 -5.51
C GLU A 192 -10.49 10.29 -6.97
N CYS A 193 -11.33 11.25 -7.35
CA CYS A 193 -11.36 11.82 -8.69
C CYS A 193 -11.36 13.35 -8.57
N GLU A 194 -10.27 13.98 -8.98
CA GLU A 194 -10.10 15.43 -8.92
C GLU A 194 -9.56 15.95 -10.27
N ALA A 195 -10.24 16.95 -10.84
CA ALA A 195 -9.82 17.63 -12.06
C ALA A 195 -9.46 16.69 -13.25
N GLY A 196 -10.19 15.59 -13.41
CA GLY A 196 -9.93 14.61 -14.48
C GLY A 196 -8.73 13.70 -14.20
N ARG A 197 -8.19 13.69 -12.98
CA ARG A 197 -7.21 12.73 -12.50
C ARG A 197 -7.87 11.83 -11.47
N GLN A 198 -7.68 10.53 -11.61
CA GLN A 198 -8.12 9.54 -10.64
C GLN A 198 -6.92 8.96 -9.91
N GLU A 199 -7.05 8.84 -8.59
CA GLU A 199 -6.06 8.19 -7.73
C GLU A 199 -6.75 7.14 -6.89
N ALA A 200 -6.10 5.99 -6.74
CA ALA A 200 -6.62 4.88 -5.97
C ALA A 200 -5.53 4.29 -5.08
N LEU A 201 -5.84 4.07 -3.82
CA LEU A 201 -4.98 3.39 -2.87
C LEU A 201 -5.42 1.94 -2.76
N ALA A 202 -4.49 0.99 -2.88
CA ALA A 202 -4.79 -0.43 -2.78
C ALA A 202 -3.64 -1.22 -2.15
N TRP A 203 -3.96 -2.40 -1.64
CA TRP A 203 -2.93 -3.41 -1.35
C TRP A 203 -2.53 -4.12 -2.63
N ASN A 204 -1.24 -4.19 -2.90
CA ASN A 204 -0.67 -4.97 -4.00
C ASN A 204 0.57 -5.70 -3.46
N GLN A 205 0.58 -7.03 -3.57
CA GLN A 205 1.70 -7.86 -3.11
C GLN A 205 2.23 -7.47 -1.71
N GLY A 206 1.36 -7.32 -0.71
CA GLY A 206 1.79 -7.03 0.67
C GLY A 206 2.30 -5.61 0.91
N GLN A 207 2.20 -4.73 -0.11
CA GLN A 207 2.53 -3.32 -0.03
C GLN A 207 1.30 -2.48 -0.31
N LEU A 208 1.29 -1.26 0.24
CA LEU A 208 0.29 -0.28 -0.09
C LEU A 208 0.81 0.55 -1.26
N GLN A 209 -0.03 0.71 -2.28
CA GLN A 209 0.36 1.38 -3.51
C GLN A 209 -0.69 2.39 -3.93
N LEU A 210 -0.22 3.48 -4.53
CA LEU A 210 -1.06 4.48 -5.15
C LEU A 210 -1.04 4.25 -6.66
N PHE A 211 -2.21 4.10 -7.24
CA PHE A 211 -2.43 4.01 -8.68
C PHE A 211 -3.02 5.32 -9.16
N ARG A 212 -2.61 5.75 -10.35
CA ARG A 212 -3.12 6.95 -11.00
C ARG A 212 -3.64 6.62 -12.38
N ARG A 213 -4.77 7.24 -12.75
CA ARG A 213 -5.31 7.22 -14.10
C ARG A 213 -5.67 8.65 -14.49
N GLU A 214 -5.01 9.16 -15.53
CA GLU A 214 -5.37 10.46 -16.11
C GLU A 214 -6.60 10.30 -17.01
N SER A 215 -7.46 11.30 -17.13
CA SER A 215 -8.72 11.24 -17.89
C SER A 215 -8.58 10.85 -19.36
N PHE A 216 -7.46 11.24 -20.00
CA PHE A 216 -7.15 10.89 -21.38
C PHE A 216 -6.49 9.51 -21.52
N LEU A 217 -6.11 8.87 -20.41
CA LEU A 217 -5.56 7.53 -20.39
C LEU A 217 -6.61 6.54 -19.88
N HIS A 218 -6.87 5.49 -20.65
CA HIS A 218 -7.79 4.43 -20.21
C HIS A 218 -7.14 3.43 -19.25
N SER A 219 -5.85 3.56 -18.97
CA SER A 219 -5.05 2.63 -18.14
C SER A 219 -4.67 3.23 -16.79
N TRP A 220 -4.67 2.39 -15.76
CA TRP A 220 -4.02 2.70 -14.48
C TRP A 220 -2.50 2.55 -14.60
N ALA A 221 -1.77 3.41 -13.92
CA ALA A 221 -0.33 3.32 -13.74
C ALA A 221 0.01 3.36 -12.24
N GLU A 222 1.01 2.60 -11.82
CA GLU A 222 1.56 2.73 -10.47
C GLU A 222 2.23 4.10 -10.31
N ALA A 223 1.72 4.91 -9.39
CA ALA A 223 2.33 6.19 -9.00
C ALA A 223 3.46 5.98 -7.97
N THR A 224 3.35 4.91 -7.18
CA THR A 224 4.38 4.45 -6.25
C THR A 224 5.35 3.52 -6.95
N LYS A 225 6.65 3.62 -6.65
CA LYS A 225 7.67 2.74 -7.25
C LYS A 225 8.23 1.77 -6.21
N VAL A 226 8.24 0.49 -6.55
CA VAL A 226 8.97 -0.56 -5.81
C VAL A 226 10.48 -0.26 -5.91
N GLY A 227 11.21 -0.36 -4.80
CA GLY A 227 12.63 0.05 -4.72
C GLY A 227 12.87 1.54 -4.42
N TYR A 228 11.81 2.35 -4.33
CA TYR A 228 11.86 3.75 -3.88
C TYR A 228 10.89 4.00 -2.71
N GLU A 229 10.88 3.06 -1.76
CA GLU A 229 9.88 2.98 -0.68
C GLU A 229 9.77 4.27 0.14
N PRO A 230 10.85 4.98 0.54
CA PRO A 230 10.74 6.23 1.29
C PRO A 230 9.84 7.27 0.61
N TYR A 231 10.05 7.52 -0.69
CA TYR A 231 9.26 8.50 -1.46
C TYR A 231 7.82 8.03 -1.67
N THR A 232 7.63 6.74 -1.92
CA THR A 232 6.33 6.07 -1.99
C THR A 232 5.51 6.30 -0.72
N GLY A 233 6.14 6.17 0.46
CA GLY A 233 5.47 6.39 1.74
C GLY A 233 4.89 7.79 1.89
N ARG A 234 5.65 8.81 1.50
CA ARG A 234 5.16 10.21 1.56
C ARG A 234 3.93 10.44 0.69
N LEU A 235 3.90 9.90 -0.53
CA LEU A 235 2.75 10.04 -1.43
C LEU A 235 1.49 9.42 -0.83
N ILE A 236 1.62 8.20 -0.32
CA ILE A 236 0.56 7.47 0.38
C ILE A 236 0.08 8.27 1.60
N ALA A 237 1.01 8.73 2.43
CA ALA A 237 0.67 9.44 3.65
C ALA A 237 -0.10 10.73 3.36
N ASN A 238 0.33 11.48 2.35
CA ASN A 238 -0.37 12.68 1.90
C ASN A 238 -1.77 12.36 1.39
N PHE A 239 -1.90 11.35 0.54
CA PHE A 239 -3.19 10.94 -0.03
C PHE A 239 -4.20 10.53 1.06
N ILE A 240 -3.75 9.76 2.06
CA ILE A 240 -4.60 9.39 3.21
C ILE A 240 -4.95 10.63 4.05
N GLN A 241 -3.99 11.52 4.31
CA GLN A 241 -4.23 12.72 5.12
C GLN A 241 -5.20 13.71 4.45
N SER A 242 -5.23 13.81 3.12
CA SER A 242 -6.14 14.70 2.42
C SER A 242 -7.57 14.15 2.31
N HIS A 243 -7.72 12.83 2.20
CA HIS A 243 -8.99 12.18 1.84
C HIS A 243 -9.64 11.36 2.96
N ASN A 244 -8.90 10.95 3.99
CA ASN A 244 -9.50 10.34 5.18
C ASN A 244 -9.88 11.44 6.20
N ALA A 245 -11.18 11.72 6.33
CA ALA A 245 -11.68 12.79 7.19
C ALA A 245 -11.28 12.66 8.67
N GLN A 246 -11.19 11.44 9.20
CA GLN A 246 -10.76 11.22 10.59
C GLN A 246 -9.28 11.54 10.78
N VAL A 247 -8.44 11.04 9.87
CA VAL A 247 -6.99 11.33 9.85
C VAL A 247 -6.77 12.83 9.70
N LYS A 248 -7.40 13.47 8.71
CA LYS A 248 -7.30 14.90 8.44
C LYS A 248 -7.62 15.73 9.67
N LYS A 249 -8.79 15.49 10.28
CA LYS A 249 -9.23 16.20 11.50
C LYS A 249 -8.27 15.98 12.67
N PHE A 250 -7.71 14.78 12.82
CA PHE A 250 -6.77 14.50 13.90
C PHE A 250 -5.45 15.22 13.72
N VAL A 251 -4.85 15.14 12.53
CA VAL A 251 -3.58 15.83 12.21
C VAL A 251 -3.74 17.35 12.34
N GLN A 252 -4.86 17.91 11.90
CA GLN A 252 -5.13 19.35 11.99
C GLN A 252 -5.08 19.90 13.42
N LYS A 253 -5.44 19.10 14.43
CA LYS A 253 -5.36 19.53 15.84
C LYS A 253 -3.94 19.83 16.29
N PHE A 254 -2.94 19.27 15.63
CA PHE A 254 -1.53 19.48 15.95
C PHE A 254 -0.88 20.54 15.06
N THR A 255 -1.55 20.99 13.99
CA THR A 255 -1.09 22.09 13.13
C THR A 255 -1.60 23.47 13.55
N ILE A 256 -2.68 23.54 14.35
CA ILE A 256 -3.35 24.81 14.71
C ILE A 256 -2.60 25.61 15.80
N GLU A 257 -1.54 25.07 16.43
CA GLU A 257 -0.80 25.79 17.48
C GLU A 257 0.22 26.85 16.98
N ASP A 258 0.44 27.01 15.66
CA ASP A 258 1.25 28.11 15.10
C ASP A 258 0.39 29.24 14.47
N GLY A 259 -0.86 29.37 14.90
CA GLY A 259 -1.85 30.28 14.31
C GLY A 259 -2.51 31.24 15.29
N GLU A 260 -1.74 32.02 16.07
CA GLU A 260 -2.24 33.34 16.45
C GLU A 260 -2.33 34.21 15.19
N SER A 261 -3.47 34.15 14.50
CA SER A 261 -3.96 35.27 13.70
C SER A 261 -5.45 35.16 13.45
N CYS A 262 -6.17 36.05 14.13
CA CYS A 262 -7.45 36.64 13.74
C CYS A 262 -8.62 35.69 13.43
N VAL A 263 -9.44 35.51 14.47
CA VAL A 263 -10.89 35.36 14.36
C VAL A 263 -11.46 36.42 13.41
N PRO A 264 -12.40 36.05 12.53
CA PRO A 264 -13.66 36.76 12.55
C PRO A 264 -14.80 35.84 12.99
N HIS A 265 -15.57 36.37 13.93
CA HIS A 265 -16.89 35.92 14.34
C HIS A 265 -17.81 35.67 13.14
N CYS A 266 -18.87 34.90 13.42
CA CYS A 266 -20.10 34.62 12.64
C CYS A 266 -20.01 33.28 11.87
N PHE A 267 -20.82 32.23 12.07
CA PHE A 267 -22.11 31.93 12.73
C PHE A 267 -21.99 30.44 13.22
N GLY A 268 -22.60 29.88 14.27
CA GLY A 268 -23.98 30.01 14.75
C GLY A 268 -24.82 28.73 14.54
N ILE A 269 -24.42 27.56 15.09
CA ILE A 269 -25.25 26.41 15.62
C ILE A 269 -26.18 25.65 14.60
N PRO A 270 -26.72 24.39 14.80
CA PRO A 270 -26.47 23.27 15.75
C PRO A 270 -26.21 21.87 15.12
N ASP A 271 -25.93 20.93 16.03
CA ASP A 271 -25.92 19.47 15.93
C ASP A 271 -27.07 18.75 15.19
N LYS A 272 -26.70 17.54 14.69
CA LYS A 272 -27.49 16.37 14.21
C LYS A 272 -27.53 16.19 12.69
N ILE A 273 -26.84 15.15 12.20
CA ILE A 273 -27.31 14.38 11.03
C ILE A 273 -27.15 12.88 11.30
N SER A 274 -28.31 12.22 11.21
CA SER A 274 -28.58 10.79 11.26
C SER A 274 -28.00 10.04 10.06
N LEU A 275 -27.53 8.82 10.29
CA LEU A 275 -27.35 7.80 9.24
C LEU A 275 -28.70 7.53 8.56
N GLY A 276 -28.74 7.61 7.24
CA GLY A 276 -29.92 7.35 6.42
C GLY A 276 -29.51 6.71 5.10
N HIS A 277 -29.94 5.47 4.92
CA HIS A 277 -29.72 4.60 3.77
C HIS A 277 -30.81 4.85 2.70
N LYS A 278 -30.45 4.75 1.40
CA LYS A 278 -31.23 4.32 0.20
C LYS A 278 -31.27 5.30 -1.00
N GLY A 279 -31.16 4.68 -2.18
CA GLY A 279 -31.43 5.19 -3.54
C GLY A 279 -30.24 4.88 -4.45
N LEU A 280 -30.13 3.77 -5.18
CA LEU A 280 -31.01 3.20 -6.23
C LEU A 280 -31.25 4.18 -7.38
N LEU A 281 -30.47 4.02 -8.45
CA LEU A 281 -30.69 4.47 -9.82
C LEU A 281 -30.07 3.38 -10.70
N THR A 282 -30.87 2.50 -11.32
CA THR A 282 -31.39 2.57 -12.71
C THR A 282 -30.30 2.82 -13.74
#